data_AF-A0A1H0TVY4-F1
#
_entry.id   AF-A0A1H0TVY4-F1
#
_cell.length_a   1.000
_cell.length_b   1.000
_cell.length_c   1.000
_cell.angle_alpha   90.00
_cell.angle_beta   90.00
_cell.angle_gamma   90.00
#
_symmetry.space_group_name_H-M   'P 1'
#
loop_
_entity.id
_entity.type
_entity.pdbx_description
1 polymer ?
#
loop_
_entity_poly.entity_id
_entity_poly.type
_entity_poly.pdbx_seq_one_letter_code
_entity_poly.pdbx_strand_id
1 'polypeptide(L)'
;MSSNDDQITQAERRFGVRFPEDYRRFLVTEGSMARFVPPADDLLMINSVTELIEVNEAGDFQERFPGSVVIGGDGSREMLTYDFRQEPPPLVLLDVSAPDWSSAIHQATSFSALLEHEKAARTVR
;
A
#
# COMPACT_ATOMS: atom_id res chain seq x y z
N MET A 1 11.91 7.20 -21.11
CA MET A 1 11.01 6.57 -20.12
C MET A 1 11.82 6.44 -18.84
N SER A 2 11.29 6.92 -17.72
CA SER A 2 12.01 6.90 -16.43
C SER A 2 12.12 5.46 -15.94
N SER A 3 13.24 5.11 -15.31
CA SER A 3 13.46 3.78 -14.69
C SER A 3 12.27 3.35 -13.82
N ASN A 4 11.62 4.29 -13.12
CA ASN A 4 10.49 4.00 -12.26
C ASN A 4 9.26 3.52 -13.04
N ASP A 5 8.96 4.07 -14.23
CA ASP A 5 7.75 3.69 -14.98
C ASP A 5 7.83 2.26 -15.54
N ASP A 6 9.05 1.85 -15.93
CA ASP A 6 9.34 0.48 -16.35
C ASP A 6 9.25 -0.49 -15.17
N GLN A 7 9.79 -0.11 -14.00
CA GLN A 7 9.68 -0.90 -12.77
C GLN A 7 8.23 -1.05 -12.29
N ILE A 8 7.44 0.01 -12.33
CA ILE A 8 6.00 -0.05 -12.00
C ILE A 8 5.30 -1.03 -12.94
N THR A 9 5.56 -0.92 -14.24
CA THR A 9 4.97 -1.81 -15.24
C THR A 9 5.40 -3.26 -15.02
N GLN A 10 6.64 -3.49 -14.58
CA GLN A 10 7.12 -4.82 -14.19
C GLN A 10 6.38 -5.36 -12.97
N ALA A 11 6.21 -4.56 -11.92
CA ALA A 11 5.46 -4.94 -10.72
C ALA A 11 4.00 -5.28 -11.04
N GLU A 12 3.32 -4.43 -11.82
CA GLU A 12 1.94 -4.66 -12.29
C GLU A 12 1.81 -6.01 -13.02
N ARG A 13 2.72 -6.29 -13.96
CA ARG A 13 2.75 -7.59 -14.67
C ARG A 13 3.02 -8.76 -13.74
N ARG A 14 3.88 -8.57 -12.74
CA ARG A 14 4.29 -9.61 -11.80
C ARG A 14 3.17 -10.02 -10.87
N PHE A 15 2.38 -9.06 -10.40
CA PHE A 15 1.21 -9.31 -9.54
C PHE A 15 -0.10 -9.50 -10.33
N GLY A 16 -0.07 -9.32 -11.66
CA GLY A 16 -1.26 -9.49 -12.50
C GLY A 16 -2.32 -8.40 -12.27
N VAL A 17 -1.91 -7.22 -11.82
CA VAL A 17 -2.80 -6.10 -11.48
C VAL A 17 -2.44 -4.86 -12.28
N ARG A 18 -3.33 -3.87 -12.28
CA ARG A 18 -3.01 -2.51 -12.73
C ARG A 18 -3.12 -1.57 -11.53
N PHE A 19 -2.06 -0.84 -11.20
CA PHE A 19 -2.12 0.07 -10.07
C PHE A 19 -3.06 1.25 -10.38
N PRO A 20 -3.83 1.73 -9.38
CA PRO A 20 -4.59 2.96 -9.50
C PRO A 20 -3.72 4.14 -9.93
N GLU A 21 -4.27 5.03 -10.77
CA GLU A 21 -3.50 6.11 -11.40
C GLU A 21 -2.86 7.06 -10.37
N ASP A 22 -3.56 7.33 -9.26
CA ASP A 22 -3.08 8.20 -8.20
C ASP A 22 -1.86 7.62 -7.47
N TYR A 23 -1.87 6.32 -7.19
CA TYR A 23 -0.72 5.62 -6.63
C TYR A 23 0.43 5.52 -7.64
N ARG A 24 0.13 5.24 -8.91
CA ARG A 24 1.14 5.22 -9.97
C ARG A 24 1.84 6.58 -10.08
N ARG A 25 1.08 7.67 -10.02
CA ARG A 25 1.62 9.03 -10.04
C ARG A 25 2.56 9.27 -8.87
N PHE A 26 2.17 8.87 -7.66
CA PHE A 26 3.02 8.94 -6.48
C PHE A 26 4.35 8.18 -6.66
N LEU A 27 4.33 6.95 -7.16
CA LEU A 27 5.54 6.17 -7.39
C LEU A 27 6.50 6.80 -8.42
N VAL A 28 5.94 7.52 -9.41
CA VAL A 28 6.75 8.25 -10.39
C VAL A 28 7.34 9.53 -9.79
N THR A 29 6.61 10.24 -8.92
CA THR A 29 7.02 11.55 -8.41
C THR A 29 7.85 11.49 -7.13
N GLU A 30 7.45 10.67 -6.17
CA GLU A 30 8.08 10.56 -4.85
C GLU A 30 8.80 9.22 -4.66
N GLY A 31 8.33 8.15 -5.30
CA GLY A 31 8.96 6.84 -5.27
C GLY A 31 8.68 6.04 -3.99
N SER A 32 8.89 6.65 -2.82
CA SER A 32 8.58 6.08 -1.51
C SER A 32 8.27 7.20 -0.51
N MET A 33 7.69 6.85 0.65
CA MET A 33 7.42 7.81 1.72
C MET A 33 7.60 7.13 3.07
N ALA A 34 8.18 7.82 4.04
CA ALA A 34 8.15 7.42 5.45
C ALA A 34 7.91 8.68 6.29
N ARG A 35 6.80 8.71 7.05
CA ARG A 35 6.47 9.86 7.89
C ARG A 35 5.66 9.44 9.10
N PHE A 36 5.81 10.18 10.20
CA PHE A 36 4.91 10.06 11.34
C PHE A 36 3.60 10.78 11.06
N VAL A 37 2.49 10.15 11.40
CA VAL A 37 1.15 10.71 11.29
C VAL A 37 0.61 11.05 12.69
N PRO A 38 0.35 12.34 12.96
CA PRO A 38 -0.38 12.74 14.16
C PRO A 38 -1.84 12.26 14.14
N PRO A 39 -2.48 12.06 15.32
CA PRO A 39 -2.00 12.42 16.66
C PRO A 39 -1.27 11.30 17.41
N ALA A 40 -1.26 10.08 16.88
CA ALA A 40 -0.72 8.90 17.56
C ALA A 40 0.80 8.74 17.37
N ASP A 41 1.43 9.57 16.53
CA ASP A 41 2.82 9.40 16.08
C ASP A 41 3.05 8.01 15.46
N ASP A 42 2.03 7.49 14.76
CA ASP A 42 2.13 6.24 14.02
C ASP A 42 2.96 6.47 12.76
N LEU A 43 3.87 5.54 12.45
CA LEU A 43 4.68 5.62 11.24
C LEU A 43 3.84 5.15 10.05
N LEU A 44 3.73 5.97 9.00
CA LEU A 44 3.22 5.53 7.71
C LEU A 44 4.39 5.42 6.73
N MET A 45 4.65 4.20 6.28
CA MET A 45 5.60 3.89 5.23
C MET A 45 4.87 3.49 3.95
N ILE A 46 5.29 4.05 2.82
CA ILE A 46 4.95 3.60 1.48
C ILE A 46 6.26 3.16 0.82
N ASN A 47 6.32 1.89 0.43
CA ASN A 47 7.49 1.25 -0.11
C ASN A 47 7.82 1.78 -1.51
N SER A 48 9.11 1.77 -1.85
CA SER A 48 9.53 1.89 -3.23
C SER A 48 9.05 0.69 -4.06
N VAL A 49 9.06 0.80 -5.39
CA VAL A 49 8.63 -0.30 -6.28
C VAL A 49 9.47 -1.56 -6.05
N THR A 50 10.77 -1.42 -5.80
CA THR A 50 11.67 -2.56 -5.52
C THR A 50 11.28 -3.23 -4.20
N GLU A 51 11.13 -2.46 -3.13
CA GLU A 51 10.75 -3.00 -1.80
C GLU A 51 9.35 -3.60 -1.82
N LEU A 52 8.41 -3.01 -2.56
CA LEU A 52 7.07 -3.57 -2.76
C LEU A 52 7.14 -4.97 -3.34
N ILE A 53 8.00 -5.19 -4.35
CA ILE A 53 8.15 -6.52 -4.96
C ILE A 53 8.67 -7.52 -3.93
N GLU A 54 9.73 -7.15 -3.21
CA GLU A 54 10.35 -8.01 -2.20
C GLU A 54 9.38 -8.38 -1.08
N VAL A 55 8.61 -7.40 -0.57
CA VAL A 55 7.65 -7.61 0.52
C VAL A 55 6.51 -8.53 0.10
N ASN A 56 5.99 -8.40 -1.12
CA ASN A 56 4.90 -9.24 -1.60
C ASN A 56 5.35 -10.66 -1.96
N GLU A 57 6.64 -10.90 -2.15
CA GLU A 57 7.20 -12.23 -2.41
C GLU A 57 7.74 -12.91 -1.15
N ALA A 58 7.79 -12.19 -0.04
CA ALA A 58 8.30 -12.71 1.21
C ALA A 58 7.28 -13.67 1.86
N GLY A 59 7.68 -14.93 1.99
CA GLY A 59 6.92 -15.95 2.73
C GLY A 59 5.55 -16.23 2.13
N ASP A 60 4.63 -16.69 2.97
CA ASP A 60 3.32 -17.22 2.54
C ASP A 60 2.21 -16.14 2.54
N PHE A 61 2.57 -14.85 2.48
CA PHE A 61 1.59 -13.77 2.59
C PHE A 61 0.57 -13.78 1.43
N GLN A 62 1.06 -13.93 0.20
CA GLN A 62 0.20 -14.00 -0.99
C GLN A 62 -0.70 -15.25 -1.01
N GLU A 63 -0.30 -16.33 -0.35
CA GLU A 63 -1.14 -17.53 -0.20
C GLU A 63 -2.31 -17.29 0.76
N ARG A 64 -2.06 -16.56 1.85
CA ARG A 64 -3.09 -16.19 2.85
C ARG A 64 -4.01 -15.08 2.37
N PHE A 65 -3.46 -14.14 1.62
CA PHE A 65 -4.17 -12.97 1.11
C PHE A 65 -4.14 -12.91 -0.41
N PRO A 66 -4.80 -13.84 -1.12
CA PRO A 66 -4.84 -13.83 -2.57
C PRO A 66 -5.52 -12.56 -3.08
N GLY A 67 -4.94 -11.93 -4.10
CA GLY A 67 -5.40 -10.64 -4.64
C GLY A 67 -4.97 -9.42 -3.82
N SER A 68 -4.07 -9.60 -2.84
CA SER A 68 -3.47 -8.50 -2.10
C SER A 68 -2.23 -7.96 -2.81
N VAL A 69 -2.00 -6.66 -2.74
CA VAL A 69 -0.67 -6.09 -3.00
C VAL A 69 -0.32 -5.11 -1.89
N VAL A 70 0.64 -5.50 -1.06
CA VAL A 70 1.19 -4.69 0.01
C VAL A 70 1.99 -3.53 -0.58
N ILE A 71 1.67 -2.31 -0.20
CA ILE A 71 2.34 -1.10 -0.67
C ILE A 71 3.15 -0.39 0.42
N GLY A 72 3.04 -0.85 1.67
CA GLY A 72 3.59 -0.16 2.81
C GLY A 72 3.13 -0.74 4.13
N GLY A 73 3.19 0.06 5.19
CA GLY A 73 2.78 -0.36 6.52
C GLY A 73 3.29 0.59 7.61
N ASP A 74 3.27 0.10 8.84
CA ASP A 74 3.73 0.82 10.04
C ASP A 74 5.20 0.53 10.42
N GLY A 75 5.87 -0.32 9.64
CA GLY A 75 7.21 -0.83 9.95
C GLY A 75 7.21 -1.95 11.00
N SER A 76 6.05 -2.49 11.36
CA SER A 76 5.86 -3.56 12.33
C SER A 76 4.99 -4.68 11.76
N ARG A 77 3.74 -4.83 12.22
CA ARG A 77 2.86 -5.97 11.88
C ARG A 77 1.74 -5.58 10.91
N GLU A 78 1.49 -4.29 10.73
CA GLU A 78 0.38 -3.81 9.93
C GLU A 78 0.85 -3.51 8.50
N MET A 79 0.27 -4.23 7.55
CA MET A 79 0.60 -4.13 6.14
C MET A 79 -0.46 -3.30 5.43
N LEU A 80 -0.08 -2.11 4.94
CA LEU A 80 -0.95 -1.30 4.10
C LEU A 80 -1.02 -1.92 2.71
N THR A 81 -2.23 -2.28 2.29
CA THR A 81 -2.43 -3.23 1.20
C THR A 81 -3.61 -2.83 0.33
N TYR A 82 -3.46 -2.95 -0.99
CA TYR A 82 -4.58 -2.91 -1.93
C TYR A 82 -5.32 -4.25 -1.94
N ASP A 83 -6.65 -4.20 -1.94
CA ASP A 83 -7.53 -5.35 -2.16
C ASP A 83 -8.03 -5.40 -3.61
N PHE A 84 -7.30 -6.12 -4.47
CA PHE A 84 -7.66 -6.30 -5.89
C PHE A 84 -8.75 -7.35 -6.12
N ARG A 85 -9.40 -7.88 -5.08
CA ARG A 85 -10.62 -8.69 -5.24
C ARG A 85 -11.84 -7.81 -5.56
N GLN A 86 -11.69 -6.49 -5.46
CA GLN A 86 -12.71 -5.47 -5.70
C GLN A 86 -12.22 -4.45 -6.75
N GLU A 87 -13.15 -3.80 -7.45
CA GLU A 87 -12.86 -2.75 -8.44
C GLU A 87 -13.77 -1.53 -8.20
N PRO A 88 -13.22 -0.32 -7.95
CA PRO A 88 -11.79 -0.04 -7.78
C PRO A 88 -11.23 -0.68 -6.50
N PRO A 89 -9.93 -1.05 -6.47
CA PRO A 89 -9.33 -1.72 -5.32
C PRO A 89 -9.17 -0.74 -4.14
N PRO A 90 -9.80 -0.99 -2.97
CA PRO A 90 -9.61 -0.16 -1.79
C PRO A 90 -8.27 -0.45 -1.11
N LEU A 91 -7.85 0.46 -0.24
CA LEU A 91 -6.74 0.29 0.68
C LEU A 91 -7.25 -0.23 2.03
N VAL A 92 -6.59 -1.27 2.53
CA VAL A 92 -6.85 -1.88 3.83
C VAL A 92 -5.55 -2.05 4.62
N LEU A 93 -5.67 -2.20 5.94
CA LEU A 93 -4.61 -2.76 6.78
C LEU A 93 -4.86 -4.26 6.97
N LEU A 94 -3.80 -5.04 6.80
CA LEU A 94 -3.77 -6.47 7.10
C LEU A 94 -2.75 -6.73 8.21
N ASP A 95 -3.14 -7.51 9.21
CA ASP A 95 -2.20 -8.02 10.21
C ASP A 95 -1.42 -9.20 9.59
N VAL A 96 -0.10 -9.10 9.56
CA VAL A 96 0.77 -10.14 9.01
C VAL A 96 0.64 -11.49 9.72
N SER A 97 0.08 -11.53 10.94
CA SER A 97 -0.19 -12.75 11.71
C SER A 97 -1.59 -13.35 11.47
N ALA A 98 -2.49 -12.62 10.80
CA ALA A 98 -3.83 -13.10 10.54
C ALA A 98 -3.83 -14.24 9.50
N PRO A 99 -4.73 -15.24 9.64
CA PRO A 99 -4.74 -16.39 8.74
C PRO A 99 -5.35 -16.06 7.37
N ASP A 100 -6.20 -15.04 7.30
CA ASP A 100 -6.96 -14.64 6.12
C ASP A 100 -7.49 -13.20 6.26
N TRP A 101 -8.28 -12.75 5.28
CA TRP A 101 -8.86 -11.41 5.20
C TRP A 101 -9.85 -11.02 6.32
N SER A 102 -10.18 -11.91 7.27
CA SER A 102 -11.16 -11.61 8.34
C SER A 102 -10.79 -10.44 9.23
N SER A 103 -9.50 -10.10 9.33
CA SER A 103 -8.99 -8.95 10.08
C SER A 103 -8.72 -7.72 9.22
N ALA A 104 -9.15 -7.69 7.96
CA ALA A 104 -8.89 -6.56 7.08
C ALA A 104 -9.65 -5.31 7.54
N ILE A 105 -8.91 -4.22 7.78
CA ILE A 105 -9.48 -2.95 8.23
C ILE A 105 -9.39 -1.94 7.09
N HIS A 106 -10.54 -1.51 6.56
CA HIS A 106 -10.60 -0.50 5.51
C HIS A 106 -9.96 0.81 5.96
N GLN A 107 -9.06 1.36 5.13
CA GLN A 107 -8.40 2.64 5.35
C GLN A 107 -8.96 3.73 4.42
N ALA A 108 -8.98 3.46 3.12
CA ALA A 108 -9.38 4.45 2.13
C ALA A 108 -9.82 3.79 0.81
N THR A 109 -10.67 4.49 0.05
CA THR A 109 -11.10 4.04 -1.28
C THR A 109 -10.08 4.34 -2.39
N SER A 110 -9.06 5.15 -2.10
CA SER A 110 -7.98 5.50 -3.03
C SER A 110 -6.73 5.96 -2.28
N PHE A 111 -5.59 6.05 -2.98
CA PHE A 111 -4.34 6.51 -2.37
C PHE A 111 -4.41 8.00 -2.02
N SER A 112 -5.01 8.80 -2.89
CA SER A 112 -5.25 10.23 -2.61
C SER A 112 -6.12 10.42 -1.37
N ALA A 113 -7.20 9.62 -1.22
CA ALA A 113 -8.08 9.70 -0.07
C ALA A 113 -7.34 9.34 1.23
N LEU A 114 -6.48 8.30 1.21
CA LEU A 114 -5.61 7.99 2.34
C LEU A 114 -4.79 9.22 2.74
N LEU A 115 -4.05 9.80 1.78
CA LEU A 115 -3.19 10.96 2.07
C LEU A 115 -3.97 12.20 2.53
N GLU A 116 -5.21 12.37 2.12
CA GLU A 116 -6.11 13.44 2.58
C GLU A 116 -6.58 13.21 4.03
N HIS A 117 -6.96 11.99 4.39
CA HIS A 117 -7.31 11.63 5.77
C HIS A 117 -6.15 11.92 6.73
N GLU A 118 -4.93 11.52 6.37
CA GLU A 118 -3.72 11.81 7.15
C GLU A 118 -3.43 13.31 7.30
N LYS A 119 -3.74 14.11 6.25
CA LYS A 119 -3.58 15.57 6.31
C LYS A 119 -4.66 16.23 7.16
N ALA A 120 -5.91 15.78 7.04
CA ALA A 120 -7.04 16.32 7.80
C ALA A 120 -6.88 16.08 9.31
N ALA A 121 -6.34 14.92 9.71
CA ALA A 121 -5.98 14.63 11.09
C ALA A 121 -4.98 15.65 11.68
N ARG A 122 -4.17 16.33 10.85
CA ARG A 122 -3.25 17.40 11.27
C ARG A 122 -3.89 18.77 11.42
N THR A 123 -5.02 19.06 10.77
CA THR A 123 -5.57 20.44 10.67
C THR A 123 -6.61 20.77 11.76
N VAL A 124 -7.12 19.80 12.52
CA VAL A 124 -8.10 20.04 13.59
C VAL A 124 -7.44 20.51 14.90
N ARG A 125 -6.46 21.42 14.83
CA ARG A 125 -5.86 22.09 16.00
C ARG A 125 -5.64 23.57 15.76
#